data_AF-A0A5E7RVT0-F1
#
_entry.id   AF-A0A5E7RVT0-F1
#
_cell.length_a   1.000
_cell.length_b   1.000
_cell.length_c   1.000
_cell.angle_alpha   90.00
_cell.angle_beta   90.00
_cell.angle_gamma   90.00
#
_symmetry.space_group_name_H-M   'P 1'
#
loop_
_entity.id
_entity.type
_entity.pdbx_description
1 polymer ?
#
loop_
_entity_poly.entity_id
_entity_poly.type
_entity_poly.pdbx_seq_one_letter_code
_entity_poly.pdbx_strand_id
1 'polypeptide(L)'
;MDYPKSMPGVGLVNSRFVDENPVTGTPGSLIPAEWGNALTEEVLAVIKAAGIEPTEGLNTQLLEAIRGKKLFETPPQFDVSQKIATTEFVQRALGSLAGQTNYVGDVSLTVADVGKLSIFTSPGTVTLPEWSTVPAGGLVSLVAGSGGLNVKVRSGESLGTASAGAPDNTLSFVGGSYVTFRRLLLGGGWGLDSGDGALKYSPAFTASLNTAGGYQRLPSGLILQWGLATGGALSETITYPIAFPKSVLFLSGGDLSPAFSDLRFSLYRLSQSQFQRFSNADPGGWNWFAIGF
;
A
#
# COMPACT_ATOMS: atom_id res chain seq x y z
N MET A 1 -16.82 -21.88 37.35
CA MET A 1 -17.32 -23.25 37.36
C MET A 1 -16.15 -24.10 37.79
N ASP A 2 -16.34 -24.80 38.90
CA ASP A 2 -15.47 -25.84 39.44
C ASP A 2 -16.43 -26.95 39.92
N TYR A 3 -15.88 -28.10 40.31
CA TYR A 3 -16.67 -29.17 40.90
C TYR A 3 -17.55 -28.66 42.05
N PRO A 4 -18.78 -29.19 42.22
CA PRO A 4 -19.75 -28.71 43.20
C PRO A 4 -19.40 -29.13 44.64
N LYS A 5 -18.24 -28.71 45.14
CA LYS A 5 -17.70 -29.09 46.46
C LYS A 5 -18.54 -28.56 47.61
N SER A 6 -19.24 -27.43 47.41
CA SER A 6 -20.12 -26.81 48.40
C SER A 6 -21.52 -27.44 48.46
N MET A 7 -21.90 -28.25 47.45
CA MET A 7 -23.22 -28.90 47.39
C MET A 7 -23.26 -30.13 48.31
N PRO A 8 -24.10 -30.13 49.37
CA PRO A 8 -24.21 -31.28 50.26
C PRO A 8 -24.76 -32.52 49.54
N GLY A 9 -24.23 -33.70 49.88
CA GLY A 9 -24.76 -34.97 49.38
C GLY A 9 -24.45 -35.28 47.91
N VAL A 10 -23.60 -34.47 47.24
CA VAL A 10 -23.28 -34.69 45.82
C VAL A 10 -22.37 -35.92 45.57
N GLY A 11 -21.72 -36.42 46.64
CA GLY A 11 -20.93 -37.67 46.61
C GLY A 11 -19.59 -37.57 45.90
N LEU A 12 -18.85 -36.44 46.01
CA LEU A 12 -17.50 -36.34 45.44
C LEU A 12 -16.47 -37.08 46.29
N VAL A 13 -15.49 -37.68 45.63
CA VAL A 13 -14.26 -38.19 46.26
C VAL A 13 -13.07 -37.50 45.60
N ASN A 14 -12.14 -36.96 46.40
CA ASN A 14 -10.99 -36.19 45.92
C ASN A 14 -11.39 -35.05 44.95
N SER A 15 -12.51 -34.38 45.21
CA SER A 15 -13.06 -33.32 44.36
C SER A 15 -13.50 -33.76 42.96
N ARG A 16 -13.82 -35.04 42.75
CA ARG A 16 -14.34 -35.57 41.49
C ARG A 16 -15.59 -36.42 41.72
N PHE A 17 -16.41 -36.56 40.69
CA PHE A 17 -17.54 -37.49 40.72
C PHE A 17 -17.02 -38.92 40.72
N VAL A 18 -17.70 -39.81 41.44
CA VAL A 18 -17.38 -41.24 41.52
C VAL A 18 -18.64 -42.08 41.42
N ASP A 19 -18.55 -43.23 40.77
CA ASP A 19 -19.67 -44.16 40.69
C ASP A 19 -19.82 -44.92 42.01
N GLU A 20 -21.01 -45.48 42.22
CA GLU A 20 -21.29 -46.33 43.38
C GLU A 20 -20.36 -47.55 43.38
N ASN A 21 -19.90 -47.95 44.57
CA ASN A 21 -19.20 -49.22 44.75
C ASN A 21 -20.09 -50.18 45.56
N PRO A 22 -20.76 -51.14 44.90
CA PRO A 22 -21.64 -52.10 45.56
C PRO A 22 -20.91 -53.06 46.50
N VAL A 23 -19.61 -53.29 46.27
CA VAL A 23 -18.78 -54.25 47.03
C VAL A 23 -18.38 -53.67 48.39
N THR A 24 -18.11 -52.37 48.44
CA THR A 24 -17.73 -51.67 49.67
C THR A 24 -18.88 -50.88 50.30
N GLY A 25 -20.09 -50.95 49.72
CA GLY A 25 -21.28 -50.23 50.17
C GLY A 25 -21.14 -48.71 50.13
N THR A 26 -20.28 -48.20 49.25
CA THR A 26 -19.97 -46.76 49.19
C THR A 26 -20.90 -46.08 48.18
N PRO A 27 -21.75 -45.12 48.60
CA PRO A 27 -22.65 -44.40 47.69
C PRO A 27 -21.88 -43.61 46.64
N GLY A 28 -22.37 -43.65 45.40
CA GLY A 28 -21.83 -42.86 44.29
C GLY A 28 -22.30 -41.41 44.29
N SER A 29 -21.79 -40.64 43.34
CA SER A 29 -22.23 -39.28 43.03
C SER A 29 -23.65 -39.23 42.47
N LEU A 30 -24.28 -38.05 42.53
CA LEU A 30 -25.64 -37.84 41.99
C LEU A 30 -25.74 -37.98 40.46
N ILE A 31 -24.61 -37.91 39.76
CA ILE A 31 -24.51 -38.09 38.31
C ILE A 31 -23.42 -39.12 37.99
N PRO A 32 -23.50 -39.82 36.84
CA PRO A 32 -22.47 -40.76 36.42
C PRO A 32 -21.08 -40.09 36.39
N ALA A 33 -20.09 -40.76 36.98
CA ALA A 33 -18.76 -40.19 37.17
C ALA A 33 -18.07 -39.89 35.85
N GLU A 34 -18.17 -40.81 34.89
CA GLU A 34 -17.57 -40.65 33.56
C GLU A 34 -18.07 -39.37 32.88
N TRP A 35 -19.39 -39.19 32.83
CA TRP A 35 -20.00 -38.03 32.19
C TRP A 35 -19.73 -36.72 32.95
N GLY A 36 -19.91 -36.73 34.27
CA GLY A 36 -19.76 -35.54 35.11
C GLY A 36 -18.32 -35.02 35.13
N ASN A 37 -17.35 -35.92 35.25
CA ASN A 37 -15.94 -35.57 35.22
C ASN A 37 -15.52 -35.10 33.82
N ALA A 38 -15.91 -35.81 32.75
CA ALA A 38 -15.53 -35.44 31.38
C ALA A 38 -15.97 -34.00 31.05
N LEU A 39 -17.24 -33.67 31.27
CA LEU A 39 -17.76 -32.33 30.98
C LEU A 39 -17.12 -31.25 31.86
N THR A 40 -16.97 -31.53 33.16
CA THR A 40 -16.38 -30.57 34.10
C THR A 40 -14.92 -30.30 33.73
N GLU A 41 -14.17 -31.34 33.37
CA GLU A 41 -12.76 -31.24 32.99
C GLU A 41 -12.56 -30.52 31.66
N GLU A 42 -13.39 -30.76 30.64
CA GLU A 42 -13.32 -30.02 29.38
C GLU A 42 -13.45 -28.51 29.58
N VAL A 43 -14.44 -28.08 30.37
CA VAL A 43 -14.65 -26.65 30.62
C VAL A 43 -13.56 -26.09 31.55
N LEU A 44 -13.15 -26.84 32.57
CA LEU A 44 -12.04 -26.45 33.44
C LEU A 44 -10.74 -26.28 32.65
N ALA A 45 -10.48 -27.13 31.66
CA ALA A 45 -9.30 -27.02 30.80
C ALA A 45 -9.31 -25.69 30.03
N VAL A 46 -10.44 -25.28 29.47
CA VAL A 46 -10.59 -23.99 28.78
C VAL A 46 -10.39 -22.80 29.73
N ILE A 47 -11.00 -22.84 30.92
CA ILE A 47 -10.88 -21.78 31.94
C ILE A 47 -9.43 -21.63 32.41
N LYS A 48 -8.77 -22.76 32.73
CA LYS A 48 -7.37 -22.78 33.18
C LYS A 48 -6.40 -22.38 32.06
N ALA A 49 -6.64 -22.79 30.82
CA ALA A 49 -5.85 -22.36 29.67
C ALA A 49 -5.95 -20.84 29.44
N ALA A 50 -7.10 -20.24 29.74
CA ALA A 50 -7.26 -18.79 29.77
C ALA A 50 -6.59 -18.13 30.99
N GLY A 51 -5.91 -18.90 31.86
CA GLY A 51 -5.25 -18.41 33.07
C GLY A 51 -6.21 -17.84 34.11
N ILE A 52 -7.44 -18.35 34.15
CA ILE A 52 -8.47 -18.03 35.14
C ILE A 52 -8.49 -19.15 36.17
N GLU A 53 -8.50 -18.80 37.46
CA GLU A 53 -8.63 -19.78 38.54
C GLU A 53 -10.10 -20.21 38.70
N PRO A 54 -10.43 -21.49 38.50
CA PRO A 54 -11.80 -21.98 38.58
C PRO A 54 -12.41 -21.76 39.96
N THR A 55 -13.52 -21.02 39.99
CA THR A 55 -14.29 -20.77 41.20
C THR A 55 -15.66 -21.43 41.13
N GLU A 56 -16.03 -22.21 42.15
CA GLU A 56 -17.37 -22.81 42.29
C GLU A 56 -18.46 -21.71 42.40
N GLY A 57 -19.65 -21.95 41.86
CA GLY A 57 -20.77 -21.00 41.90
C GLY A 57 -20.67 -19.82 40.93
N LEU A 58 -19.48 -19.51 40.39
CA LEU A 58 -19.30 -18.44 39.40
C LEU A 58 -19.46 -19.01 37.97
N ASN A 59 -20.64 -18.80 37.38
CA ASN A 59 -21.07 -19.39 36.10
C ASN A 59 -20.70 -18.55 34.85
N THR A 60 -19.89 -17.51 35.01
CA THR A 60 -19.45 -16.63 33.91
C THR A 60 -18.02 -16.93 33.42
N GLN A 61 -17.29 -17.82 34.07
CA GLN A 61 -15.86 -18.03 33.79
C GLN A 61 -15.56 -18.61 32.41
N LEU A 62 -16.41 -19.50 31.89
CA LEU A 62 -16.24 -19.98 30.50
C LEU A 62 -16.44 -18.84 29.50
N LEU A 63 -17.45 -17.99 29.74
CA LEU A 63 -17.71 -16.82 28.91
C LEU A 63 -16.56 -15.81 28.96
N GLU A 64 -15.96 -15.62 30.14
CA GLU A 64 -14.79 -14.78 30.33
C GLU A 64 -13.56 -15.36 29.61
N ALA A 65 -13.33 -16.67 29.73
CA ALA A 65 -12.24 -17.37 29.06
C ALA A 65 -12.30 -17.17 27.54
N ILE A 66 -13.45 -17.41 26.91
CA ILE A 66 -13.63 -17.26 25.45
C ILE A 66 -13.63 -15.80 24.98
N ARG A 67 -13.86 -14.82 25.86
CA ARG A 67 -13.73 -13.39 25.51
C ARG A 67 -12.33 -12.83 25.80
N GLY A 68 -11.51 -13.58 26.54
CA GLY A 68 -10.16 -13.20 26.92
C GLY A 68 -9.15 -13.34 25.78
N LYS A 69 -8.04 -12.61 25.89
CA LYS A 69 -6.96 -12.60 24.88
C LYS A 69 -6.03 -13.81 24.95
N LYS A 70 -6.14 -14.63 26.02
CA LYS A 70 -5.20 -15.73 26.29
C LYS A 70 -5.48 -17.01 25.52
N LEU A 71 -6.73 -17.23 25.08
CA LEU A 71 -7.09 -18.41 24.28
C LEU A 71 -6.86 -18.21 22.78
N PHE A 72 -6.99 -16.97 22.30
CA PHE A 72 -6.99 -16.65 20.87
C PHE A 72 -5.94 -15.59 20.57
N GLU A 73 -4.75 -16.04 20.20
CA GLU A 73 -3.73 -15.17 19.63
C GLU A 73 -4.12 -14.81 18.20
N THR A 74 -3.94 -13.54 17.81
CA THR A 74 -4.18 -13.10 16.44
C THR A 74 -3.23 -13.85 15.50
N PRO A 75 -3.74 -14.65 14.54
CA PRO A 75 -2.88 -15.36 13.60
C PRO A 75 -2.08 -14.40 12.70
N PRO A 76 -0.94 -14.85 12.16
CA PRO A 76 -0.19 -14.09 11.15
C PRO A 76 -1.06 -13.74 9.92
N GLN A 77 -0.69 -12.67 9.21
CA GLN A 77 -1.35 -12.30 7.97
C GLN A 77 -1.24 -13.43 6.94
N PHE A 78 -2.32 -13.70 6.22
CA PHE A 78 -2.43 -14.79 5.24
C PHE A 78 -2.38 -16.23 5.83
N ASP A 79 -2.53 -16.40 7.14
CA ASP A 79 -2.76 -17.72 7.74
C ASP A 79 -4.08 -18.31 7.19
N VAL A 80 -4.01 -19.50 6.57
CA VAL A 80 -5.15 -20.23 5.97
C VAL A 80 -5.50 -21.49 6.75
N SER A 81 -4.95 -21.65 7.95
CA SER A 81 -5.25 -22.78 8.83
C SER A 81 -6.63 -22.65 9.47
N GLN A 82 -7.07 -23.69 10.17
CA GLN A 82 -8.36 -23.73 10.87
C GLN A 82 -8.34 -22.99 12.23
N LYS A 83 -7.43 -22.03 12.43
CA LYS A 83 -7.42 -21.19 13.64
C LYS A 83 -8.61 -20.23 13.64
N ILE A 84 -9.01 -19.80 14.84
CA ILE A 84 -10.05 -18.78 15.00
C ILE A 84 -9.55 -17.43 14.45
N ALA A 85 -10.35 -16.82 13.58
CA ALA A 85 -10.10 -15.48 13.08
C ALA A 85 -10.49 -14.45 14.16
N THR A 86 -9.50 -13.74 14.72
CA THR A 86 -9.77 -12.62 15.63
C THR A 86 -10.36 -11.43 14.86
N THR A 87 -11.03 -10.51 15.55
CA THR A 87 -11.56 -9.28 14.92
C THR A 87 -10.44 -8.44 14.28
N GLU A 88 -9.24 -8.46 14.88
CA GLU A 88 -8.04 -7.85 14.32
C GLU A 88 -7.61 -8.50 13.00
N PHE A 89 -7.60 -9.83 12.92
CA PHE A 89 -7.33 -10.55 11.68
C PHE A 89 -8.37 -10.21 10.60
N VAL A 90 -9.66 -10.20 10.95
CA VAL A 90 -10.76 -9.88 10.02
C VAL A 90 -10.69 -8.44 9.54
N GLN A 91 -10.50 -7.45 10.41
CA GLN A 91 -10.37 -6.04 10.02
C GLN A 91 -9.22 -5.84 9.03
N ARG A 92 -8.07 -6.47 9.28
CA ARG A 92 -6.93 -6.44 8.36
C ARG A 92 -7.23 -7.15 7.03
N ALA A 93 -7.92 -8.30 7.06
CA ALA A 93 -8.28 -9.05 5.86
C ALA A 93 -9.31 -8.32 4.97
N LEU A 94 -10.18 -7.49 5.58
CA LEU A 94 -11.18 -6.68 4.86
C LEU A 94 -10.59 -5.42 4.21
N GLY A 95 -9.29 -5.18 4.34
CA GLY A 95 -8.61 -4.03 3.73
C GLY A 95 -8.54 -2.79 4.62
N SER A 96 -8.92 -2.87 5.90
CA SER A 96 -8.61 -1.82 6.86
C SER A 96 -7.12 -1.82 7.18
N LEU A 97 -6.54 -0.63 7.30
CA LEU A 97 -5.16 -0.48 7.75
C LEU A 97 -5.07 -0.86 9.24
N ALA A 98 -3.99 -1.54 9.64
CA ALA A 98 -3.75 -1.99 11.00
C ALA A 98 -3.53 -0.83 12.01
N GLY A 99 -3.46 0.40 11.53
CA GLY A 99 -3.31 1.62 12.30
C GLY A 99 -2.74 2.76 11.47
N GLN A 100 -2.43 3.87 12.13
CA GLN A 100 -1.76 5.03 11.56
C GLN A 100 -0.55 5.40 12.42
N THR A 101 0.50 5.91 11.81
CA THR A 101 1.65 6.49 12.51
C THR A 101 2.09 7.77 11.79
N ASN A 102 2.39 8.81 12.57
CA ASN A 102 2.83 10.10 12.03
C ASN A 102 4.33 10.26 12.21
N TYR A 103 5.00 10.74 11.17
CA TYR A 103 6.44 10.95 11.11
C TYR A 103 6.78 12.39 10.76
N VAL A 104 7.97 12.82 11.18
CA VAL A 104 8.57 14.12 10.88
C VAL A 104 9.99 13.88 10.40
N GLY A 105 10.34 14.50 9.27
CA GLY A 105 11.67 14.46 8.67
C GLY A 105 12.01 13.11 8.04
N ASP A 106 13.31 12.81 8.02
CA ASP A 106 13.84 11.59 7.45
C ASP A 106 13.59 10.39 8.38
N VAL A 107 13.03 9.32 7.83
CA VAL A 107 12.69 8.12 8.61
C VAL A 107 13.05 6.85 7.86
N SER A 108 13.59 5.89 8.60
CA SER A 108 13.75 4.50 8.17
C SER A 108 12.60 3.68 8.72
N LEU A 109 11.66 3.29 7.85
CA LEU A 109 10.53 2.45 8.23
C LEU A 109 10.99 1.02 8.54
N THR A 110 10.16 0.32 9.32
CA THR A 110 10.40 -1.05 9.78
C THR A 110 9.23 -1.95 9.39
N VAL A 111 9.34 -3.26 9.66
CA VAL A 111 8.22 -4.20 9.45
C VAL A 111 6.97 -3.81 10.25
N ALA A 112 7.11 -3.00 11.31
CA ALA A 112 5.97 -2.50 12.09
C ALA A 112 5.09 -1.49 11.34
N ASP A 113 5.55 -0.94 10.21
CA ASP A 113 4.83 0.02 9.36
C ASP A 113 4.05 -0.67 8.23
N VAL A 114 4.29 -1.96 8.02
CA VAL A 114 3.61 -2.74 7.00
C VAL A 114 2.14 -2.90 7.36
N GLY A 115 1.26 -2.61 6.41
CA GLY A 115 -0.19 -2.64 6.60
C GLY A 115 -0.77 -1.46 7.39
N LYS A 116 0.03 -0.44 7.73
CA LYS A 116 -0.43 0.81 8.36
C LYS A 116 -0.44 1.97 7.37
N LEU A 117 -1.08 3.08 7.78
CA LEU A 117 -0.91 4.38 7.14
C LEU A 117 0.24 5.16 7.80
N SER A 118 1.33 5.40 7.07
CA SER A 118 2.41 6.26 7.53
C SER A 118 2.24 7.67 6.97
N ILE A 119 1.94 8.64 7.82
CA ILE A 119 1.73 10.04 7.41
C ILE A 119 2.96 10.87 7.76
N PHE A 120 3.57 11.51 6.78
CA PHE A 120 4.68 12.42 7.00
C PHE A 120 4.17 13.86 7.05
N THR A 121 4.30 14.52 8.20
CA THR A 121 3.77 15.88 8.40
C THR A 121 4.77 16.97 8.01
N SER A 122 5.99 16.60 7.62
CA SER A 122 7.02 17.48 7.09
C SER A 122 7.69 16.83 5.88
N PRO A 123 8.39 17.60 5.01
CA PRO A 123 9.19 17.00 3.97
C PRO A 123 10.31 16.14 4.56
N GLY A 124 10.76 15.15 3.79
CA GLY A 124 11.82 14.23 4.21
C GLY A 124 12.06 13.09 3.25
N THR A 125 13.07 12.30 3.58
CA THR A 125 13.45 11.07 2.91
C THR A 125 12.98 9.87 3.71
N VAL A 126 12.17 9.03 3.08
CA VAL A 126 11.63 7.80 3.67
C VAL A 126 12.41 6.63 3.12
N THR A 127 13.01 5.83 3.99
CA THR A 127 13.61 4.55 3.59
C THR A 127 12.62 3.44 3.90
N LEU A 128 12.23 2.67 2.88
CA LEU A 128 11.30 1.55 3.03
C LEU A 128 11.89 0.45 3.96
N PRO A 129 11.02 -0.39 4.57
CA PRO A 129 11.48 -1.50 5.39
C PRO A 129 12.38 -2.45 4.60
N GLU A 130 13.28 -3.15 5.30
CA GLU A 130 14.13 -4.17 4.67
C GLU A 130 13.26 -5.26 4.06
N TRP A 131 13.40 -5.48 2.75
CA TRP A 131 12.57 -6.38 1.96
C TRP A 131 12.51 -7.79 2.54
N SER A 132 13.63 -8.29 3.04
CA SER A 132 13.78 -9.65 3.60
C SER A 132 12.91 -9.85 4.86
N THR A 133 12.65 -8.78 5.61
CA THR A 133 11.90 -8.81 6.88
C THR A 133 10.39 -8.74 6.68
N VAL A 134 9.95 -8.31 5.51
CA VAL A 134 8.53 -8.14 5.20
C VAL A 134 7.98 -9.41 4.56
N PRO A 135 6.79 -9.92 4.97
CA PRO A 135 6.15 -11.04 4.28
C PRO A 135 5.81 -10.74 2.82
N ALA A 136 5.75 -11.77 1.98
CA ALA A 136 5.29 -11.62 0.60
C ALA A 136 3.88 -11.00 0.55
N GLY A 137 3.67 -10.02 -0.32
CA GLY A 137 2.42 -9.25 -0.39
C GLY A 137 2.30 -8.11 0.62
N GLY A 138 3.32 -7.88 1.46
CA GLY A 138 3.34 -6.73 2.37
C GLY A 138 3.24 -5.39 1.64
N LEU A 139 2.39 -4.51 2.16
CA LEU A 139 2.13 -3.17 1.62
C LEU A 139 2.59 -2.10 2.62
N VAL A 140 3.13 -1.01 2.10
CA VAL A 140 3.48 0.19 2.86
C VAL A 140 2.76 1.37 2.21
N SER A 141 1.80 1.94 2.92
CA SER A 141 1.00 3.08 2.45
C SER A 141 1.48 4.36 3.11
N LEU A 142 1.86 5.34 2.28
CA LEU A 142 2.44 6.61 2.72
C LEU A 142 1.55 7.79 2.30
N VAL A 143 1.50 8.80 3.15
CA VAL A 143 0.98 10.13 2.81
C VAL A 143 2.12 11.13 2.94
N ALA A 144 2.47 11.78 1.83
CA ALA A 144 3.22 13.02 1.85
C ALA A 144 2.26 14.12 2.30
N GLY A 145 2.40 14.61 3.53
CA GLY A 145 1.54 15.67 4.08
C GLY A 145 1.76 17.02 3.38
N SER A 146 2.14 18.06 4.11
CA SER A 146 2.34 19.38 3.51
C SER A 146 3.63 19.50 2.67
N GLY A 147 4.63 18.67 2.95
CA GLY A 147 5.91 18.64 2.24
C GLY A 147 6.07 17.44 1.32
N GLY A 148 6.88 17.59 0.27
CA GLY A 148 7.22 16.47 -0.63
C GLY A 148 8.07 15.40 0.05
N LEU A 149 7.96 14.16 -0.44
CA LEU A 149 8.70 13.01 0.07
C LEU A 149 9.60 12.42 -1.01
N ASN A 150 10.82 12.06 -0.62
CA ASN A 150 11.67 11.16 -1.39
C ASN A 150 11.63 9.78 -0.76
N VAL A 151 11.09 8.79 -1.45
CA VAL A 151 11.02 7.41 -0.96
C VAL A 151 12.13 6.60 -1.64
N LYS A 152 12.95 5.93 -0.84
CA LYS A 152 14.05 5.08 -1.29
C LYS A 152 14.01 3.71 -0.62
N VAL A 153 14.75 2.76 -1.18
CA VAL A 153 14.92 1.41 -0.62
C VAL A 153 16.23 1.26 0.13
N ARG A 154 16.45 0.11 0.79
CA ARG A 154 17.73 -0.19 1.44
C ARG A 154 18.82 -0.44 0.40
N SER A 155 20.08 -0.36 0.82
CA SER A 155 21.21 -0.66 -0.06
C SER A 155 21.13 -2.10 -0.58
N GLY A 156 21.35 -2.28 -1.89
CA GLY A 156 21.25 -3.59 -2.55
C GLY A 156 19.84 -4.02 -2.94
N GLU A 157 18.82 -3.23 -2.61
CA GLU A 157 17.45 -3.46 -3.06
C GLU A 157 17.12 -2.65 -4.33
N SER A 158 16.12 -3.12 -5.06
CA SER A 158 15.56 -2.43 -6.22
C SER A 158 14.30 -1.63 -5.85
N LEU A 159 14.14 -0.47 -6.48
CA LEU A 159 12.88 0.27 -6.47
C LEU A 159 12.38 0.43 -7.90
N GLY A 160 11.09 0.22 -8.11
CA GLY A 160 10.50 0.35 -9.43
C GLY A 160 9.04 0.75 -9.40
N THR A 161 8.53 1.03 -10.58
CA THR A 161 7.12 1.28 -10.90
C THR A 161 6.65 0.13 -11.80
N ALA A 162 5.35 0.08 -12.12
CA ALA A 162 4.83 -0.92 -13.08
C ALA A 162 5.50 -0.86 -14.47
N SER A 163 6.13 0.27 -14.83
CA SER A 163 6.64 0.54 -16.17
C SER A 163 8.15 0.68 -16.28
N ALA A 164 8.87 0.96 -15.18
CA ALA A 164 10.31 1.18 -15.20
C ALA A 164 10.92 1.09 -13.79
N GLY A 165 12.23 0.82 -13.72
CA GLY A 165 13.02 1.00 -12.50
C GLY A 165 13.11 2.47 -12.10
N ALA A 166 13.19 2.74 -10.79
CA ALA A 166 13.35 4.09 -10.27
C ALA A 166 14.80 4.56 -10.46
N PRO A 167 15.03 5.79 -10.98
CA PRO A 167 16.37 6.39 -11.01
C PRO A 167 16.94 6.48 -9.59
N ASP A 168 18.21 6.12 -9.42
CA ASP A 168 18.90 6.11 -8.12
C ASP A 168 18.15 5.40 -6.98
N ASN A 169 17.30 4.42 -7.35
CA ASN A 169 16.42 3.70 -6.42
C ASN A 169 15.60 4.62 -5.50
N THR A 170 15.21 5.79 -6.02
CA THR A 170 14.46 6.83 -5.30
C THR A 170 13.30 7.36 -6.16
N LEU A 171 12.14 7.56 -5.53
CA LEU A 171 10.97 8.18 -6.15
C LEU A 171 10.53 9.41 -5.35
N SER A 172 10.12 10.47 -6.04
CA SER A 172 9.81 11.78 -5.45
C SER A 172 8.35 12.14 -5.65
N PHE A 173 7.69 12.46 -4.54
CA PHE A 173 6.27 12.77 -4.47
C PHE A 173 6.07 14.19 -3.95
N VAL A 174 5.08 14.89 -4.50
CA VAL A 174 4.70 16.22 -4.03
C VAL A 174 3.90 16.13 -2.73
N GLY A 175 3.86 17.21 -1.96
CA GLY A 175 2.97 17.29 -0.80
C GLY A 175 1.51 17.06 -1.21
N GLY A 176 0.75 16.39 -0.36
CA GLY A 176 -0.63 15.95 -0.59
C GLY A 176 -0.74 14.56 -1.22
N SER A 177 0.36 13.94 -1.69
CA SER A 177 0.29 12.66 -2.39
C SER A 177 0.07 11.48 -1.43
N TYR A 178 -0.80 10.56 -1.82
CA TYR A 178 -0.89 9.21 -1.28
C TYR A 178 -0.22 8.22 -2.23
N VAL A 179 0.55 7.28 -1.68
CA VAL A 179 1.22 6.22 -2.45
C VAL A 179 1.26 4.91 -1.67
N THR A 180 1.19 3.79 -2.38
CA THR A 180 1.37 2.47 -1.77
C THR A 180 2.46 1.69 -2.50
N PHE A 181 3.41 1.18 -1.72
CA PHE A 181 4.47 0.30 -2.15
C PHE A 181 4.16 -1.14 -1.76
N ARG A 182 4.37 -2.07 -2.68
CA ARG A 182 4.30 -3.50 -2.42
C ARG A 182 5.70 -4.09 -2.43
N ARG A 183 5.94 -4.98 -1.48
CA ARG A 183 7.14 -5.82 -1.46
C ARG A 183 7.17 -6.71 -2.71
N LEU A 184 8.27 -6.67 -3.47
CA LEU A 184 8.45 -7.55 -4.62
C LEU A 184 8.53 -9.03 -4.19
N LEU A 185 8.01 -9.94 -5.01
CA LEU A 185 8.08 -11.37 -4.73
C LEU A 185 9.50 -11.92 -4.97
N LEU A 186 10.11 -11.48 -6.06
CA LEU A 186 11.45 -11.90 -6.53
C LEU A 186 12.34 -10.66 -6.66
N GLY A 187 13.66 -10.85 -6.60
CA GLY A 187 14.63 -9.82 -6.96
C GLY A 187 14.94 -8.73 -5.93
N GLY A 188 14.48 -8.86 -4.68
CA GLY A 188 14.86 -7.99 -3.56
C GLY A 188 14.48 -6.51 -3.76
N GLY A 189 13.35 -6.07 -3.20
CA GLY A 189 12.98 -4.64 -3.23
C GLY A 189 11.48 -4.37 -3.29
N TRP A 190 11.14 -3.21 -3.84
CA TRP A 190 9.80 -2.63 -3.74
C TRP A 190 9.27 -2.12 -5.07
N GLY A 191 7.97 -2.30 -5.30
CA GLY A 191 7.24 -1.76 -6.43
C GLY A 191 6.23 -0.70 -5.97
N LEU A 192 6.19 0.44 -6.65
CA LEU A 192 5.11 1.42 -6.52
C LEU A 192 3.89 0.90 -7.30
N ASP A 193 2.82 0.58 -6.57
CA ASP A 193 1.64 -0.09 -7.13
C ASP A 193 0.45 0.88 -7.33
N SER A 194 0.25 1.85 -6.43
CA SER A 194 -0.95 2.69 -6.47
C SER A 194 -0.80 4.02 -5.73
N GLY A 195 -1.87 4.84 -5.81
CA GLY A 195 -1.97 6.17 -5.22
C GLY A 195 -1.92 7.29 -6.26
N ASP A 196 -2.39 8.47 -5.91
CA ASP A 196 -2.36 9.64 -6.81
C ASP A 196 -0.93 10.09 -7.09
N GLY A 197 -0.02 9.94 -6.13
CA GLY A 197 1.42 10.17 -6.35
C GLY A 197 2.03 9.20 -7.38
N ALA A 198 1.43 8.03 -7.59
CA ALA A 198 1.88 7.08 -8.60
C ALA A 198 1.49 7.48 -10.02
N LEU A 199 0.49 8.36 -10.20
CA LEU A 199 0.02 8.78 -11.53
C LEU A 199 1.13 9.46 -12.33
N LYS A 200 1.98 10.27 -11.68
CA LYS A 200 3.16 10.89 -12.30
C LYS A 200 4.10 9.87 -12.97
N TYR A 201 4.16 8.66 -12.44
CA TYR A 201 5.01 7.59 -12.94
C TYR A 201 4.31 6.64 -13.90
N SER A 202 3.01 6.80 -14.09
CA SER A 202 2.26 6.01 -15.07
C SER A 202 2.62 6.43 -16.50
N PRO A 203 2.77 5.47 -17.44
CA PRO A 203 2.95 5.75 -18.86
C PRO A 203 1.86 6.66 -19.45
N ALA A 204 0.66 6.65 -18.85
CA ALA A 204 -0.48 7.46 -19.28
C ALA A 204 -0.29 8.97 -19.01
N PHE A 205 0.60 9.34 -18.09
CA PHE A 205 0.87 10.73 -17.68
C PHE A 205 2.34 11.14 -17.94
N THR A 206 3.12 10.32 -18.64
CA THR A 206 4.55 10.61 -18.90
C THR A 206 4.74 11.95 -19.59
N ALA A 207 5.75 12.68 -19.13
CA ALA A 207 6.08 14.00 -19.63
C ALA A 207 7.60 14.18 -19.74
N SER A 208 8.02 14.98 -20.70
CA SER A 208 9.36 15.56 -20.76
C SER A 208 9.21 17.08 -20.75
N LEU A 209 9.62 17.73 -19.67
CA LEU A 209 9.43 19.17 -19.46
C LEU A 209 10.61 20.02 -19.97
N ASN A 210 11.29 19.56 -21.02
CA ASN A 210 12.36 20.33 -21.65
C ASN A 210 11.77 21.54 -22.39
N THR A 211 12.39 22.72 -22.21
CA THR A 211 11.95 23.99 -22.80
C THR A 211 12.21 24.07 -24.31
N ALA A 212 13.27 23.45 -24.81
CA ALA A 212 13.60 23.41 -26.24
C ALA A 212 12.71 22.42 -27.02
N GLY A 213 12.18 21.40 -26.34
CA GLY A 213 11.33 20.38 -26.95
C GLY A 213 10.77 19.44 -25.89
N GLY A 214 9.51 19.60 -25.55
CA GLY A 214 8.85 18.86 -24.47
C GLY A 214 7.48 18.32 -24.86
N TYR A 215 6.98 17.41 -24.04
CA TYR A 215 5.66 16.82 -24.22
C TYR A 215 5.01 16.45 -22.89
N GLN A 216 3.69 16.34 -22.91
CA GLN A 216 2.86 15.79 -21.85
C GLN A 216 1.87 14.80 -22.49
N ARG A 217 1.87 13.55 -22.02
CA ARG A 217 0.78 12.60 -22.30
C ARG A 217 -0.36 12.85 -21.33
N LEU A 218 -1.58 12.77 -21.83
CA LEU A 218 -2.80 12.83 -21.04
C LEU A 218 -3.47 11.45 -21.02
N PRO A 219 -4.23 11.11 -19.96
CA PRO A 219 -4.87 9.80 -19.83
C PRO A 219 -5.86 9.45 -20.93
N SER A 220 -6.42 10.45 -21.59
CA SER A 220 -7.31 10.27 -22.75
C SER A 220 -6.60 9.77 -24.00
N GLY A 221 -5.25 9.72 -23.99
CA GLY A 221 -4.43 9.47 -25.16
C GLY A 221 -4.03 10.74 -25.91
N LEU A 222 -4.59 11.91 -25.56
CA LEU A 222 -4.11 13.18 -26.08
C LEU A 222 -2.66 13.44 -25.65
N ILE A 223 -1.90 14.04 -26.55
CA ILE A 223 -0.51 14.43 -26.36
C ILE A 223 -0.42 15.92 -26.64
N LEU A 224 0.16 16.65 -25.70
CA LEU A 224 0.56 18.04 -25.87
C LEU A 224 2.06 18.04 -26.13
N GLN A 225 2.52 18.74 -27.16
CA GLN A 225 3.95 18.89 -27.46
C GLN A 225 4.26 20.36 -27.70
N TRP A 226 5.45 20.78 -27.30
CA TRP A 226 5.94 22.14 -27.51
C TRP A 226 7.42 22.11 -27.85
N GLY A 227 7.90 23.22 -28.38
CA GLY A 227 9.32 23.44 -28.56
C GLY A 227 9.64 24.91 -28.78
N LEU A 228 10.93 25.19 -28.65
CA LEU A 228 11.52 26.50 -28.90
C LEU A 228 12.70 26.29 -29.82
N ALA A 229 12.81 27.14 -30.83
CA ALA A 229 13.92 27.15 -31.77
C ALA A 229 14.49 28.56 -31.88
N THR A 230 15.81 28.65 -32.02
CA THR A 230 16.56 29.91 -32.16
C THR A 230 17.18 29.98 -33.54
N GLY A 231 16.89 31.07 -34.27
CA GLY A 231 17.26 31.20 -35.68
C GLY A 231 16.63 30.14 -36.57
N GLY A 232 16.98 30.15 -37.85
CA GLY A 232 16.58 29.08 -38.77
C GLY A 232 16.63 29.49 -40.24
N ALA A 233 16.60 28.50 -41.12
CA ALA A 233 16.42 28.76 -42.55
C ALA A 233 15.02 29.33 -42.80
N LEU A 234 14.80 29.95 -43.98
CA LEU A 234 13.46 30.38 -44.40
C LEU A 234 12.48 29.21 -44.54
N SER A 235 12.99 27.99 -44.60
CA SER A 235 12.23 26.74 -44.62
C SER A 235 12.99 25.68 -43.81
N GLU A 236 12.38 25.12 -42.77
CA GLU A 236 13.00 24.09 -41.94
C GLU A 236 12.01 23.00 -41.51
N THR A 237 12.52 21.77 -41.42
CA THR A 237 11.77 20.62 -40.90
C THR A 237 12.04 20.48 -39.42
N ILE A 238 10.98 20.46 -38.62
CA ILE A 238 11.03 20.27 -37.19
C ILE A 238 10.47 18.90 -36.84
N THR A 239 11.16 18.19 -35.95
CA THR A 239 10.74 16.90 -35.42
C THR A 239 10.08 17.09 -34.06
N TYR A 240 8.89 16.54 -33.87
CA TYR A 240 8.22 16.52 -32.57
C TYR A 240 9.06 15.69 -31.58
N PRO A 241 9.09 16.04 -30.27
CA PRO A 241 9.76 15.27 -29.23
C PRO A 241 9.39 13.78 -29.25
N ILE A 242 8.12 13.47 -29.53
CA ILE A 242 7.63 12.12 -29.82
C ILE A 242 6.68 12.14 -31.02
N ALA A 243 6.57 11.04 -31.75
CA ALA A 243 5.57 10.92 -32.81
C ALA A 243 4.15 10.86 -32.21
N PHE A 244 3.20 11.56 -32.83
CA PHE A 244 1.78 11.40 -32.56
C PHE A 244 1.30 10.05 -33.12
N PRO A 245 0.76 9.13 -32.29
CA PRO A 245 0.43 7.78 -32.76
C PRO A 245 -0.56 7.69 -33.94
N LYS A 246 -1.49 8.64 -34.06
CA LYS A 246 -2.54 8.62 -35.10
C LYS A 246 -2.65 9.92 -35.88
N SER A 247 -2.74 11.08 -35.22
CA SER A 247 -3.01 12.34 -35.91
C SER A 247 -2.53 13.57 -35.14
N VAL A 248 -2.05 14.56 -35.88
CA VAL A 248 -1.80 15.92 -35.39
C VAL A 248 -3.06 16.76 -35.61
N LEU A 249 -3.77 17.09 -34.55
CA LEU A 249 -5.04 17.81 -34.62
C LEU A 249 -4.83 19.31 -34.88
N PHE A 250 -3.87 19.90 -34.18
CA PHE A 250 -3.60 21.34 -34.25
C PHE A 250 -2.11 21.62 -34.06
N LEU A 251 -1.63 22.66 -34.74
CA LEU A 251 -0.26 23.13 -34.73
C LEU A 251 -0.28 24.66 -34.84
N SER A 252 0.40 25.32 -33.91
CA SER A 252 0.56 26.77 -33.87
C SER A 252 1.99 27.14 -33.50
N GLY A 253 2.41 28.33 -33.90
CA GLY A 253 3.70 28.90 -33.53
C GLY A 253 3.58 30.38 -33.23
N GLY A 254 4.60 30.91 -32.56
CA GLY A 254 4.74 32.31 -32.19
C GLY A 254 6.14 32.81 -32.50
N ASP A 255 6.23 34.07 -32.92
CA ASP A 255 7.51 34.77 -32.97
C ASP A 255 7.98 35.09 -31.54
N LEU A 256 9.27 34.92 -31.29
CA LEU A 256 9.94 35.33 -30.04
C LEU A 256 11.07 36.35 -30.30
N SER A 257 11.17 36.88 -31.52
CA SER A 257 12.16 37.88 -31.89
C SER A 257 12.03 39.14 -31.00
N PRO A 258 13.15 39.73 -30.54
CA PRO A 258 13.13 40.87 -29.64
C PRO A 258 12.78 42.21 -30.32
N ALA A 259 12.54 42.22 -31.63
CA ALA A 259 12.31 43.44 -32.40
C ALA A 259 11.10 43.29 -33.34
N PHE A 260 10.26 44.34 -33.41
CA PHE A 260 9.15 44.41 -34.37
C PHE A 260 9.67 44.41 -35.82
N SER A 261 9.68 43.23 -36.44
CA SER A 261 9.89 43.06 -37.87
C SER A 261 8.63 42.44 -38.49
N ASP A 262 8.35 42.68 -39.78
CA ASP A 262 7.24 42.01 -40.50
C ASP A 262 7.60 40.52 -40.70
N LEU A 263 7.53 39.75 -39.62
CA LEU A 263 7.79 38.33 -39.61
C LEU A 263 6.48 37.57 -39.81
N ARG A 264 6.42 36.78 -40.86
CA ARG A 264 5.31 35.90 -41.20
C ARG A 264 5.83 34.50 -41.27
N PHE A 265 5.27 33.61 -40.47
CA PHE A 265 5.54 32.20 -40.59
C PHE A 265 4.26 31.40 -40.82
N SER A 266 4.40 30.29 -41.54
CA SER A 266 3.34 29.32 -41.76
C SER A 266 3.87 27.94 -41.39
N LEU A 267 2.97 27.09 -40.90
CA LEU A 267 3.29 25.75 -40.41
C LEU A 267 2.52 24.73 -41.25
N TYR A 268 3.24 23.75 -41.77
CA TYR A 268 2.68 22.66 -42.57
C TYR A 268 2.98 21.31 -41.91
N ARG A 269 1.94 20.57 -41.54
CA ARG A 269 2.08 19.22 -40.96
C ARG A 269 2.58 18.26 -42.05
N LEU A 270 3.82 17.77 -41.92
CA LEU A 270 4.41 16.84 -42.88
C LEU A 270 4.02 15.39 -42.56
N SER A 271 4.05 15.03 -41.28
CA SER A 271 3.76 13.69 -40.80
C SER A 271 3.35 13.72 -39.32
N GLN A 272 3.14 12.54 -38.75
CA GLN A 272 2.94 12.34 -37.31
C GLN A 272 4.19 12.64 -36.46
N SER A 273 5.37 12.69 -37.08
CA SER A 273 6.65 12.95 -36.40
C SER A 273 7.24 14.31 -36.72
N GLN A 274 6.77 14.99 -37.77
CA GLN A 274 7.42 16.19 -38.28
C GLN A 274 6.44 17.23 -38.85
N PHE A 275 6.86 18.49 -38.83
CA PHE A 275 6.22 19.58 -39.56
C PHE A 275 7.26 20.48 -40.21
N GLN A 276 6.86 21.19 -41.26
CA GLN A 276 7.66 22.20 -41.92
C GLN A 276 7.25 23.58 -41.40
N ARG A 277 8.23 24.41 -41.05
CA ARG A 277 8.04 25.85 -40.89
C ARG A 277 8.56 26.56 -42.13
N PHE A 278 7.79 27.54 -42.59
CA PHE A 278 8.23 28.53 -43.58
C PHE A 278 8.20 29.92 -42.97
N SER A 279 9.15 30.78 -43.30
CA SER A 279 9.13 32.22 -42.96
C SER A 279 9.61 33.10 -44.10
N ASN A 280 9.18 34.35 -44.09
CA ASN A 280 9.65 35.38 -45.04
C ASN A 280 11.00 36.01 -44.65
N ALA A 281 11.43 35.85 -43.40
CA ALA A 281 12.74 36.25 -42.89
C ALA A 281 13.18 35.29 -41.77
N ASP A 282 14.45 35.35 -41.36
CA ASP A 282 14.93 34.60 -40.18
C ASP A 282 14.25 35.15 -38.92
N PRO A 283 13.51 34.32 -38.15
CA PRO A 283 12.85 34.77 -36.93
C PRO A 283 13.83 35.14 -35.80
N GLY A 284 15.07 34.67 -35.79
CA GLY A 284 15.99 34.85 -34.66
C GLY A 284 15.57 34.07 -33.39
N GLY A 285 14.28 33.82 -33.18
CA GLY A 285 13.72 32.91 -32.20
C GLY A 285 12.22 32.73 -32.39
N TRP A 286 11.70 31.52 -32.20
CA TRP A 286 10.28 31.21 -32.32
C TRP A 286 9.92 30.01 -31.45
N ASN A 287 8.64 29.86 -31.14
CA ASN A 287 8.11 28.70 -30.43
C ASN A 287 6.97 28.04 -31.19
N TRP A 288 6.64 26.82 -30.78
CA TRP A 288 5.50 26.10 -31.31
C TRP A 288 4.81 25.24 -30.25
N PHE A 289 3.55 24.96 -30.53
CA PHE A 289 2.70 24.08 -29.76
C PHE A 289 1.89 23.19 -30.71
N ALA A 290 1.83 21.90 -30.40
CA ALA A 290 1.08 20.92 -31.14
C ALA A 290 0.25 20.04 -30.20
N ILE A 291 -0.94 19.66 -30.65
CA ILE A 291 -1.81 18.71 -29.96
C ILE A 291 -2.28 17.63 -30.94
N GLY A 292 -2.34 16.40 -30.46
CA GLY A 292 -2.68 15.23 -31.25
C GLY A 292 -2.82 13.98 -30.38
N PHE A 293 -2.94 12.82 -31.00
CA PHE A 293 -3.00 11.51 -30.35
C PHE A 293 -2.56 10.41 -31.31
#